data_AF-A0AAV5X1G0-F1
#
_entry.id   AF-A0AAV5X1G0-F1
#
_cell.length_a   1.000
_cell.length_b   1.000
_cell.length_c   1.000
_cell.angle_alpha   90.00
_cell.angle_beta   90.00
_cell.angle_gamma   90.00
#
_symmetry.space_group_name_H-M   'P 1'
#
loop_
_entity.id
_entity.type
_entity.pdbx_description
1 polymer ?
#
loop_
_entity_poly.entity_id
_entity_poly.type
_entity_poly.pdbx_seq_one_letter_code
_entity_poly.pdbx_strand_id
1 'polypeptide(L)'
;LQRVMSRTLLTLVGVVALSAVANGQCAAVDHPNCANWVKNGFCTNPGYSISYLQTYCPKSCANSGCGPAAAVTTTTAATAAFTENKNCPKWAESPTTMFCASTTITLEQKKTICKETCKAEANQEDGCAIYTQTADKVKKEANVATGAAKLNAATADGATKVVAVYVKDKCEVELFADDAAPAGTKLGLGTPTVNNYKVEPAQQTSQKYTCTCNP
;
A
#
# COMPACT_ATOMS: atom_id res chain seq x y z
N LEU A 1 0.10 -49.21 -41.47
CA LEU A 1 -0.97 -48.66 -40.61
C LEU A 1 -0.79 -49.19 -39.18
N GLN A 2 0.25 -48.73 -38.46
CA GLN A 2 0.52 -49.15 -37.07
C GLN A 2 1.59 -48.21 -36.51
N ARG A 3 1.28 -47.53 -35.40
CA ARG A 3 2.09 -46.63 -34.54
C ARG A 3 1.44 -45.25 -34.31
N VAL A 4 0.17 -45.21 -33.90
CA VAL A 4 -0.43 -43.99 -33.31
C VAL A 4 -1.40 -44.34 -32.18
N MET A 5 -1.06 -45.25 -31.27
CA MET A 5 -1.90 -45.52 -30.08
C MET A 5 -1.06 -46.05 -28.92
N SER A 6 -0.11 -45.25 -28.41
CA SER A 6 0.56 -45.60 -27.14
C SER A 6 1.27 -44.39 -26.52
N ARG A 7 0.62 -43.22 -26.47
CA ARG A 7 1.14 -42.06 -25.74
C ARG A 7 0.08 -41.28 -24.96
N THR A 8 -1.15 -41.79 -24.89
CA THR A 8 -2.31 -41.06 -24.33
C THR A 8 -2.89 -41.72 -23.07
N LEU A 9 -2.14 -42.61 -22.40
CA LEU A 9 -2.63 -43.37 -21.25
C LEU A 9 -1.76 -43.28 -19.99
N LEU A 10 -0.78 -42.35 -19.94
CA LEU A 10 0.14 -42.20 -18.80
C LEU A 10 0.14 -40.80 -18.18
N THR A 11 -0.83 -39.96 -18.52
CA THR A 11 -0.98 -38.58 -17.98
C THR A 11 -2.30 -38.38 -17.23
N LEU A 12 -2.89 -39.45 -16.66
CA LEU A 12 -4.16 -39.36 -15.90
C LEU A 12 -4.09 -39.91 -14.46
N VAL A 13 -2.88 -40.21 -13.93
CA VAL A 13 -2.69 -40.73 -12.56
C VAL A 13 -1.80 -39.80 -11.71
N GLY A 14 -1.52 -38.58 -12.19
CA GLY A 14 -0.72 -37.57 -11.48
C GLY A 14 -1.51 -36.38 -10.92
N VAL A 15 -2.84 -36.45 -10.87
CA VAL A 15 -3.72 -35.32 -10.46
C VAL A 15 -4.66 -35.74 -9.32
N VAL A 16 -4.14 -36.39 -8.27
CA VAL A 16 -4.92 -36.68 -7.05
C VAL A 16 -4.07 -36.56 -5.77
N ALA A 17 -3.12 -35.61 -5.70
CA ALA A 17 -2.32 -35.42 -4.47
C ALA A 17 -1.88 -33.97 -4.17
N LEU A 18 -2.67 -32.96 -4.56
CA LEU A 18 -2.46 -31.58 -4.08
C LEU A 18 -3.79 -30.92 -3.69
N SER A 19 -4.48 -31.49 -2.71
CA SER A 19 -5.64 -30.86 -2.06
C SER A 19 -5.67 -31.16 -0.57
N ALA A 20 -4.54 -31.01 0.13
CA ALA A 20 -4.50 -31.06 1.60
C ALA A 20 -3.24 -30.41 2.21
N VAL A 21 -2.93 -29.16 1.85
CA VAL A 21 -2.00 -28.33 2.65
C VAL A 21 -2.65 -26.99 3.00
N ALA A 22 -3.88 -27.04 3.52
CA ALA A 22 -4.56 -25.87 4.09
C ALA A 22 -4.58 -25.87 5.64
N ASN A 23 -4.07 -26.93 6.30
CA ASN A 23 -4.25 -27.14 7.74
C ASN A 23 -3.00 -26.87 8.59
N GLY A 24 -2.02 -26.09 8.10
CA GLY A 24 -0.70 -26.00 8.72
C GLY A 24 -0.22 -24.65 9.27
N GLN A 25 -0.97 -23.54 9.11
CA GLN A 25 -0.44 -22.20 9.42
C GLN A 25 -1.12 -21.48 10.60
N CYS A 26 -1.94 -22.21 11.36
CA CYS A 26 -2.55 -21.65 12.55
C CYS A 26 -1.51 -21.55 13.66
N ALA A 27 -1.23 -20.34 14.13
CA ALA A 27 -0.45 -20.19 15.35
C ALA A 27 -1.20 -20.84 16.53
N ALA A 28 -0.44 -21.42 17.47
CA ALA A 28 -1.03 -22.15 18.59
C ALA A 28 -1.78 -21.24 19.58
N VAL A 29 -1.44 -19.95 19.59
CA VAL A 29 -1.98 -18.92 20.47
C VAL A 29 -2.20 -17.63 19.70
N ASP A 30 -3.16 -16.83 20.16
CA ASP A 30 -3.33 -15.47 19.67
C ASP A 30 -2.18 -14.58 20.14
N HIS A 31 -1.82 -13.60 19.32
CA HIS A 31 -0.92 -12.52 19.70
C HIS A 31 -1.54 -11.75 20.89
N PRO A 32 -0.75 -11.31 21.89
CA PRO A 32 -1.27 -10.62 23.07
C PRO A 32 -2.15 -9.39 22.77
N ASN A 33 -1.91 -8.74 21.62
CA ASN A 33 -2.68 -7.59 21.16
C ASN A 33 -3.97 -7.92 20.38
N CYS A 34 -4.29 -9.19 20.13
CA CYS A 34 -5.47 -9.56 19.33
C CYS A 34 -6.77 -8.98 19.88
N ALA A 35 -6.96 -8.97 21.20
CA ALA A 35 -8.14 -8.37 21.80
C ALA A 35 -8.34 -6.89 21.39
N ASN A 36 -7.24 -6.13 21.25
CA ASN A 36 -7.29 -4.74 20.80
C ASN A 36 -7.45 -4.65 19.28
N TRP A 37 -6.75 -5.47 18.51
CA TRP A 37 -6.82 -5.48 17.05
C TRP A 37 -8.20 -5.89 16.53
N VAL A 38 -8.80 -6.92 17.12
CA VAL A 38 -10.17 -7.38 16.80
C VAL A 38 -11.17 -6.27 17.03
N LYS A 39 -11.10 -5.57 18.18
CA LYS A 39 -11.95 -4.39 18.45
C LYS A 39 -11.76 -3.27 17.43
N ASN A 40 -10.57 -3.15 16.85
CA ASN A 40 -10.23 -2.17 15.81
C ASN A 40 -10.46 -2.69 14.37
N GLY A 41 -11.20 -3.80 14.20
CA GLY A 41 -11.61 -4.31 12.90
C GLY A 41 -10.59 -5.22 12.21
N PHE A 42 -9.58 -5.73 12.92
CA PHE A 42 -8.54 -6.58 12.34
C PHE A 42 -9.09 -7.81 11.59
N CYS A 43 -10.03 -8.54 12.20
CA CYS A 43 -10.58 -9.75 11.57
C CYS A 43 -11.47 -9.45 10.36
N THR A 44 -12.09 -8.27 10.31
CA THR A 44 -13.02 -7.90 9.23
C THR A 44 -12.36 -7.04 8.16
N ASN A 45 -11.10 -6.66 8.34
CA ASN A 45 -10.38 -5.80 7.41
C ASN A 45 -9.84 -6.65 6.24
N PRO A 46 -10.29 -6.39 4.99
CA PRO A 46 -9.89 -7.18 3.82
C PRO A 46 -8.41 -7.01 3.44
N GLY A 47 -7.71 -6.04 4.04
CA GLY A 47 -6.28 -5.80 3.84
C GLY A 47 -5.37 -6.78 4.57
N TYR A 48 -5.90 -7.55 5.53
CA TYR A 48 -5.17 -8.65 6.14
C TYR A 48 -5.50 -9.94 5.42
N SER A 49 -4.47 -10.58 4.86
CA SER A 49 -4.63 -11.90 4.25
C SER A 49 -5.07 -12.92 5.30
N ILE A 50 -5.73 -13.99 4.84
CA ILE A 50 -6.09 -15.11 5.71
C ILE A 50 -4.85 -15.65 6.44
N SER A 51 -3.71 -15.80 5.76
CA SER A 51 -2.44 -16.20 6.40
C SER A 51 -1.99 -15.26 7.52
N TYR A 52 -2.24 -13.95 7.38
CA TYR A 52 -1.93 -12.96 8.42
C TYR A 52 -2.86 -13.14 9.62
N LEU A 53 -4.16 -13.38 9.38
CA LEU A 53 -5.12 -13.68 10.45
C LEU A 53 -4.76 -14.99 11.17
N GLN A 54 -4.35 -16.02 10.44
CA GLN A 54 -3.91 -17.32 10.97
C GLN A 54 -2.63 -17.22 11.82
N THR A 55 -1.73 -16.31 11.45
CA THR A 55 -0.46 -16.10 12.15
C THR A 55 -0.65 -15.30 13.44
N TYR A 56 -1.44 -14.23 13.39
CA TYR A 56 -1.53 -13.28 14.50
C TYR A 56 -2.71 -13.55 15.42
N CYS A 57 -3.91 -13.77 14.89
CA CYS A 57 -5.14 -13.92 15.68
C CYS A 57 -5.97 -15.16 15.27
N PRO A 58 -5.37 -16.36 15.23
CA PRO A 58 -6.02 -17.58 14.75
C PRO A 58 -7.30 -17.96 15.51
N LYS A 59 -7.36 -17.71 16.82
CA LYS A 59 -8.53 -18.06 17.64
C LYS A 59 -9.50 -16.90 17.76
N SER A 60 -8.99 -15.68 17.80
CA SER A 60 -9.83 -14.47 17.90
C SER A 60 -10.54 -14.11 16.59
N CYS A 61 -9.97 -14.45 15.43
CA CYS A 61 -10.61 -14.21 14.13
C CYS A 61 -11.29 -15.48 13.61
N ALA A 62 -12.62 -15.51 13.66
CA ALA A 62 -13.41 -16.67 13.19
C ALA A 62 -13.20 -16.97 11.70
N ASN A 63 -12.91 -15.95 10.88
CA ASN A 63 -12.62 -16.08 9.46
C ASN A 63 -11.16 -16.47 9.15
N SER A 64 -10.30 -16.67 10.15
CA SER A 64 -8.94 -17.17 9.93
C SER A 64 -8.92 -18.64 9.44
N GLY A 65 -9.99 -19.39 9.68
CA GLY A 65 -10.03 -20.83 9.44
C GLY A 65 -9.30 -21.68 10.49
N CYS A 66 -8.86 -21.07 11.61
CA CYS A 66 -8.13 -21.74 12.69
C CYS A 66 -8.95 -22.01 13.96
N GLY A 67 -10.22 -21.60 14.00
CA GLY A 67 -11.13 -21.88 15.10
C GLY A 67 -11.64 -23.33 15.10
N PRO A 68 -12.20 -23.83 16.22
CA PRO A 68 -12.92 -25.10 16.23
C PRO A 68 -14.03 -25.03 15.18
N ALA A 69 -14.07 -26.02 14.28
CA ALA A 69 -14.86 -26.06 13.05
C ALA A 69 -16.27 -25.44 13.15
N ALA A 70 -16.37 -24.12 13.09
CA ALA A 70 -17.59 -23.42 12.74
C ALA A 70 -17.62 -23.46 11.23
N ALA A 71 -18.65 -24.12 10.69
CA ALA A 71 -18.90 -24.26 9.27
C ALA A 71 -18.49 -22.99 8.52
N VAL A 72 -17.53 -23.13 7.62
CA VAL A 72 -17.16 -22.09 6.67
C VAL A 72 -18.36 -21.94 5.74
N THR A 73 -19.34 -21.15 6.18
CA THR A 73 -20.40 -20.66 5.32
C THR A 73 -19.68 -19.75 4.33
N THR A 74 -19.54 -20.21 3.09
CA THR A 74 -19.14 -19.40 1.96
C THR A 74 -20.24 -18.38 1.70
N THR A 75 -20.29 -17.34 2.52
CA THR A 75 -21.07 -16.15 2.24
C THR A 75 -20.36 -15.42 1.12
N THR A 76 -20.96 -15.48 -0.07
CA THR A 76 -20.69 -14.54 -1.16
C THR A 76 -20.72 -13.15 -0.54
N ALA A 77 -19.55 -12.54 -0.40
CA ALA A 77 -19.40 -11.25 0.26
C ALA A 77 -20.20 -10.22 -0.55
N ALA A 78 -21.42 -9.92 -0.10
CA ALA A 78 -22.05 -8.65 -0.43
C ALA A 78 -21.02 -7.58 -0.09
N THR A 79 -20.77 -6.68 -1.04
CA THR A 79 -19.84 -5.56 -0.92
C THR A 79 -20.31 -4.65 0.21
N ALA A 80 -20.05 -5.05 1.46
CA ALA A 80 -20.32 -4.20 2.61
C ALA A 80 -19.53 -2.92 2.39
N ALA A 81 -20.19 -1.78 2.55
CA ALA A 81 -19.56 -0.49 2.40
C ALA A 81 -18.28 -0.46 3.23
N PHE A 82 -17.14 -0.39 2.55
CA PHE A 82 -15.84 -0.39 3.17
C PHE A 82 -15.72 0.89 4.02
N THR A 83 -15.72 0.74 5.34
CA THR A 83 -15.40 1.84 6.26
C THR A 83 -13.91 1.75 6.55
N GLU A 84 -13.16 2.78 6.18
CA GLU A 84 -11.73 2.82 6.45
C GLU A 84 -11.41 2.83 7.96
N ASN A 85 -10.17 2.50 8.31
CA ASN A 85 -9.76 2.50 9.71
C ASN A 85 -9.86 3.93 10.28
N LYS A 86 -10.44 4.07 11.48
CA LYS A 86 -10.57 5.39 12.15
C LYS A 86 -9.24 6.09 12.40
N ASN A 87 -8.12 5.36 12.41
CA ASN A 87 -6.79 5.91 12.57
C ASN A 87 -6.15 6.41 11.27
N CYS A 88 -6.78 6.22 10.10
CA CYS A 88 -6.21 6.60 8.81
C CYS A 88 -5.75 8.06 8.73
N PRO A 89 -6.54 9.06 9.20
CA PRO A 89 -6.07 10.45 9.23
C PRO A 89 -4.78 10.61 10.05
N LYS A 90 -4.71 9.98 11.22
CA LYS A 90 -3.54 10.03 12.12
C LYS A 90 -2.32 9.34 11.52
N TRP A 91 -2.50 8.18 10.87
CA TRP A 91 -1.42 7.44 10.26
C TRP A 91 -0.88 8.11 8.99
N ALA A 92 -1.75 8.82 8.25
CA ALA A 92 -1.36 9.63 7.10
C ALA A 92 -0.54 10.85 7.53
N GLU A 93 -0.93 11.54 8.61
CA GLU A 93 -0.22 12.72 9.13
C GLU A 93 1.03 12.39 9.97
N SER A 94 1.25 11.13 10.33
CA SER A 94 2.36 10.77 11.21
C SER A 94 3.70 10.83 10.46
N PRO A 95 4.73 11.51 11.01
CA PRO A 95 6.06 11.60 10.41
C PRO A 95 6.83 10.26 10.43
N THR A 96 6.39 9.30 11.25
CA THR A 96 7.02 7.98 11.35
C THR A 96 6.35 6.97 10.42
N THR A 97 5.02 7.00 10.29
CA THR A 97 4.31 5.99 9.49
C THR A 97 4.01 6.45 8.07
N MET A 98 3.68 7.73 7.89
CA MET A 98 3.35 8.35 6.60
C MET A 98 2.50 7.44 5.70
N PHE A 99 1.40 6.89 6.23
CA PHE A 99 0.80 5.66 5.68
C PHE A 99 0.51 5.72 4.16
N CYS A 100 -0.02 6.84 3.67
CA CYS A 100 -0.28 7.03 2.24
C CYS A 100 1.01 7.16 1.42
N ALA A 101 2.06 7.79 1.96
CA ALA A 101 3.35 8.00 1.31
C ALA A 101 4.37 6.87 1.58
N SER A 102 4.03 5.89 2.42
CA SER A 102 4.97 4.86 2.84
C SER A 102 5.39 3.98 1.65
N THR A 103 6.69 3.70 1.58
CA THR A 103 7.30 2.79 0.60
C THR A 103 7.16 1.33 0.99
N THR A 104 6.81 1.04 2.24
CA THR A 104 6.65 -0.33 2.76
C THR A 104 5.19 -0.78 2.82
N ILE A 105 4.24 0.16 2.71
CA ILE A 105 2.81 -0.15 2.63
C ILE A 105 2.42 -0.34 1.17
N THR A 106 1.86 -1.51 0.85
CA THR A 106 1.48 -1.85 -0.52
C THR A 106 0.26 -1.07 -0.99
N LEU A 107 0.08 -0.97 -2.31
CA LEU A 107 -1.10 -0.33 -2.90
C LEU A 107 -2.41 -0.98 -2.42
N GLU A 108 -2.44 -2.31 -2.34
CA GLU A 108 -3.59 -3.06 -1.85
C GLU A 108 -3.89 -2.76 -0.38
N GLN A 109 -2.87 -2.64 0.47
CA GLN A 109 -3.06 -2.21 1.86
C GLN A 109 -3.64 -0.80 1.95
N LYS A 110 -3.23 0.12 1.07
CA LYS A 110 -3.82 1.47 1.01
C LYS A 110 -5.30 1.41 0.64
N LYS A 111 -5.66 0.65 -0.40
CA LYS A 111 -7.06 0.44 -0.84
C LYS A 111 -7.95 -0.23 0.21
N THR A 112 -7.38 -1.07 1.06
CA THR A 112 -8.12 -1.93 1.99
C THR A 112 -8.05 -1.49 3.44
N ILE A 113 -7.20 -0.53 3.81
CA ILE A 113 -7.09 -0.03 5.19
C ILE A 113 -7.52 1.43 5.25
N CYS A 114 -7.03 2.26 4.33
CA CYS A 114 -7.20 3.72 4.33
C CYS A 114 -7.63 4.25 2.96
N LYS A 115 -8.67 3.65 2.39
CA LYS A 115 -9.09 3.89 1.02
C LYS A 115 -9.42 5.35 0.74
N GLU A 116 -10.16 6.00 1.63
CA GLU A 116 -10.64 7.37 1.39
C GLU A 116 -9.53 8.37 1.73
N THR A 117 -8.81 8.14 2.84
CA THR A 117 -7.67 8.96 3.25
C THR A 117 -6.53 8.93 2.23
N CYS A 118 -6.24 7.77 1.64
CA CYS A 118 -5.17 7.58 0.64
C CYS A 118 -5.71 7.41 -0.78
N LYS A 119 -6.90 7.96 -1.09
CA LYS A 119 -7.63 7.71 -2.34
C LYS A 119 -6.78 7.94 -3.58
N ALA A 120 -6.03 9.02 -3.58
CA ALA A 120 -5.13 9.40 -4.64
C ALA A 120 -4.06 8.34 -4.95
N GLU A 121 -3.39 7.85 -3.92
CA GLU A 121 -2.33 6.84 -4.03
C GLU A 121 -2.95 5.48 -4.34
N ALA A 122 -4.05 5.14 -3.67
CA ALA A 122 -4.77 3.88 -3.77
C ALA A 122 -5.38 3.66 -5.16
N ASN A 123 -5.95 4.70 -5.76
CA ASN A 123 -6.59 4.65 -7.07
C ASN A 123 -5.65 5.09 -8.21
N GLN A 124 -4.44 5.57 -7.88
CA GLN A 124 -3.51 6.14 -8.84
C GLN A 124 -4.17 7.25 -9.69
N GLU A 125 -5.01 8.07 -9.05
CA GLU A 125 -5.79 9.14 -9.70
C GLU A 125 -4.88 10.32 -10.09
N ASP A 126 -3.86 10.60 -9.27
CA ASP A 126 -2.96 11.73 -9.47
C ASP A 126 -1.76 11.35 -10.34
N GLY A 127 -1.22 12.30 -11.10
CA GLY A 127 0.07 12.15 -11.78
C GLY A 127 1.21 12.07 -10.76
N CYS A 128 1.35 13.11 -9.95
CA CYS A 128 2.31 13.15 -8.85
C CYS A 128 1.73 13.87 -7.62
N ALA A 129 2.27 13.54 -6.44
CA ALA A 129 2.00 14.29 -5.23
C ALA A 129 3.25 14.42 -4.34
N ILE A 130 3.32 15.53 -3.61
CA ILE A 130 4.44 15.84 -2.72
C ILE A 130 3.98 15.77 -1.28
N TYR A 131 4.81 15.19 -0.41
CA TYR A 131 4.57 15.13 1.02
C TYR A 131 5.59 16.01 1.74
N THR A 132 5.07 16.98 2.46
CA THR A 132 5.85 17.90 3.29
C THR A 132 5.70 17.52 4.75
N GLN A 133 6.73 17.81 5.55
CA GLN A 133 6.76 17.54 6.98
C GLN A 133 7.09 18.82 7.74
N THR A 134 6.25 19.16 8.71
CA THR A 134 6.57 20.09 9.81
C THR A 134 7.09 19.28 11.01
N ALA A 135 7.41 19.93 12.13
CA ALA A 135 7.98 19.26 13.31
C ALA A 135 7.24 17.98 13.74
N ASP A 136 5.91 17.98 13.66
CA ASP A 136 5.04 16.95 14.21
C ASP A 136 4.10 16.27 13.20
N LYS A 137 3.98 16.81 11.98
CA LYS A 137 2.99 16.34 11.00
C LYS A 137 3.53 16.27 9.59
N VAL A 138 3.00 15.31 8.85
CA VAL A 138 3.14 15.18 7.41
C VAL A 138 1.86 15.64 6.74
N LYS A 139 2.00 16.44 5.70
CA LYS A 139 0.90 16.94 4.89
C LYS A 139 1.16 16.55 3.44
N LYS A 140 0.10 16.12 2.77
CA LYS A 140 0.10 15.98 1.32
C LYS A 140 -0.17 17.36 0.70
N GLU A 141 0.73 17.83 -0.15
CA GLU A 141 0.53 19.03 -0.95
C GLU A 141 -0.41 18.73 -2.13
N ALA A 142 -0.95 19.78 -2.75
CA ALA A 142 -1.90 19.65 -3.86
C ALA A 142 -1.34 18.77 -5.00
N ASN A 143 -2.23 17.96 -5.58
CA ASN A 143 -1.90 17.02 -6.64
C ASN A 143 -1.60 17.74 -7.95
N VAL A 144 -0.65 17.23 -8.72
CA VAL A 144 -0.36 17.75 -10.06
C VAL A 144 -0.50 16.61 -11.05
N ALA A 145 -1.46 16.73 -11.96
CA ALA A 145 -1.67 15.76 -13.03
C ALA A 145 -0.51 15.78 -14.04
N THR A 146 -0.14 16.98 -14.50
CA THR A 146 1.05 17.24 -15.33
C THR A 146 1.39 18.72 -15.23
N GLY A 147 2.68 19.08 -15.20
CA GLY A 147 3.15 20.47 -15.22
C GLY A 147 4.08 20.83 -14.06
N ALA A 148 4.48 22.11 -14.02
CA ALA A 148 5.28 22.67 -12.94
C ALA A 148 4.37 23.19 -11.82
N ALA A 149 4.72 22.90 -10.56
CA ALA A 149 4.06 23.50 -9.41
C ALA A 149 5.10 24.05 -8.42
N LYS A 150 4.80 25.19 -7.82
CA LYS A 150 5.59 25.71 -6.71
C LYS A 150 5.21 24.95 -5.45
N LEU A 151 6.20 24.60 -4.63
CA LEU A 151 5.93 24.20 -3.26
C LEU A 151 5.54 25.45 -2.46
N ASN A 152 4.72 25.28 -1.43
CA ASN A 152 4.37 26.39 -0.55
C ASN A 152 5.64 27.05 0.01
N ALA A 153 5.65 28.38 0.10
CA ALA A 153 6.82 29.19 0.49
C ALA A 153 7.45 28.80 1.85
N ALA A 154 6.74 28.05 2.69
CA ALA A 154 7.19 27.55 3.98
C ALA A 154 8.27 26.44 3.91
N THR A 155 8.69 25.99 2.73
CA THR A 155 9.92 25.17 2.59
C THR A 155 11.19 26.02 2.53
N ALA A 156 11.08 27.31 2.22
CA ALA A 156 12.24 28.21 2.07
C ALA A 156 12.87 28.63 3.41
N ASP A 157 12.13 28.55 4.52
CA ASP A 157 12.62 28.86 5.88
C ASP A 157 13.20 27.63 6.61
N GLY A 158 13.16 26.44 5.98
CA GLY A 158 13.64 25.18 6.55
C GLY A 158 12.74 24.58 7.64
N ALA A 159 11.61 25.20 7.98
CA ALA A 159 10.66 24.66 8.94
C ALA A 159 9.84 23.50 8.35
N THR A 160 9.65 23.50 7.03
CA THR A 160 8.97 22.45 6.28
C THR A 160 9.94 21.70 5.38
N LYS A 161 9.89 20.37 5.42
CA LYS A 161 10.77 19.47 4.66
C LYS A 161 9.97 18.64 3.66
N VAL A 162 10.44 18.50 2.42
CA VAL A 162 9.89 17.48 1.52
C VAL A 162 10.40 16.12 1.95
N VAL A 163 9.52 15.19 2.31
CA VAL A 163 9.91 13.90 2.93
C VAL A 163 9.56 12.68 2.10
N ALA A 164 8.54 12.80 1.25
CA ALA A 164 8.19 11.76 0.30
C ALA A 164 7.53 12.35 -0.95
N VAL A 165 7.54 11.56 -2.01
CA VAL A 165 6.90 11.86 -3.28
C VAL A 165 6.12 10.64 -3.73
N TYR A 166 4.87 10.85 -4.13
CA TYR A 166 4.10 9.87 -4.89
C TYR A 166 4.23 10.18 -6.38
N VAL A 167 4.50 9.15 -7.19
CA VAL A 167 4.62 9.25 -8.65
C VAL A 167 3.83 8.11 -9.27
N LYS A 168 2.83 8.43 -10.08
CA LYS A 168 2.05 7.44 -10.83
C LYS A 168 2.91 6.76 -11.89
N ASP A 169 2.47 5.57 -12.31
CA ASP A 169 3.08 4.86 -13.42
C ASP A 169 3.23 5.78 -14.66
N LYS A 170 4.41 5.72 -15.29
CA LYS A 170 4.84 6.59 -16.38
C LYS A 170 4.88 8.10 -16.08
N CYS A 171 4.83 8.49 -14.82
CA CYS A 171 5.15 9.85 -14.41
C CYS A 171 6.58 9.93 -13.85
N GLU A 172 7.13 11.13 -13.86
CA GLU A 172 8.42 11.49 -13.28
C GLU A 172 8.24 12.78 -12.47
N VAL A 173 8.92 12.88 -11.33
CA VAL A 173 9.00 14.11 -10.54
C VAL A 173 10.43 14.62 -10.54
N GLU A 174 10.61 15.91 -10.75
CA GLU A 174 11.92 16.55 -10.55
C GLU A 174 11.80 17.59 -9.43
N LEU A 175 12.71 17.55 -8.45
CA LEU A 175 12.76 18.47 -7.32
C LEU A 175 13.88 19.49 -7.52
N PHE A 176 13.60 20.77 -7.25
CA PHE A 176 14.55 21.87 -7.44
C PHE A 176 14.82 22.59 -6.12
N ALA A 177 16.09 22.88 -5.85
CA ALA A 177 16.53 23.51 -4.60
C ALA A 177 16.18 25.00 -4.50
N ASP A 178 16.07 25.70 -5.64
CA ASP A 178 15.77 27.12 -5.71
C ASP A 178 14.90 27.47 -6.93
N ASP A 179 14.49 28.74 -7.00
CA ASP A 179 13.61 29.24 -8.05
C ASP A 179 14.30 29.36 -9.42
N ALA A 180 15.63 29.28 -9.49
CA ALA A 180 16.47 29.60 -10.64
C ALA A 180 17.24 28.39 -11.23
N ALA A 181 17.17 27.21 -10.62
CA ALA A 181 18.02 26.07 -10.96
C ALA A 181 17.63 25.43 -12.31
N PRO A 182 18.59 25.25 -13.26
CA PRO A 182 18.34 24.59 -14.54
C PRO A 182 18.42 23.04 -14.48
N ALA A 183 18.83 22.45 -13.35
CA ALA A 183 18.90 21.00 -13.17
C ALA A 183 18.39 20.61 -11.77
N GLY A 184 17.30 19.84 -11.70
CA GLY A 184 16.77 19.31 -10.45
C GLY A 184 17.21 17.88 -10.20
N THR A 185 16.88 17.36 -9.01
CA THR A 185 16.99 15.91 -8.78
C THR A 185 15.75 15.22 -9.32
N LYS A 186 15.95 14.34 -10.29
CA LYS A 186 14.92 13.45 -10.82
C LYS A 186 14.63 12.31 -9.84
N LEU A 187 13.38 12.19 -9.46
CA LEU A 187 12.82 11.10 -8.68
C LEU A 187 11.77 10.37 -9.52
N GLY A 188 11.96 9.06 -9.67
CA GLY A 188 11.03 8.18 -10.37
C GLY A 188 11.27 8.13 -11.88
N LEU A 189 11.96 7.07 -12.30
CA LEU A 189 11.85 6.41 -13.61
C LEU A 189 12.29 4.95 -13.36
N GLY A 190 11.47 4.16 -12.66
CA GLY A 190 11.93 2.85 -12.18
C GLY A 190 10.85 1.95 -11.58
N THR A 191 10.29 1.10 -12.44
CA THR A 191 9.42 -0.07 -12.17
C THR A 191 8.08 0.15 -11.46
N PRO A 192 6.99 -0.48 -11.95
CA PRO A 192 5.59 -0.20 -11.58
C PRO A 192 5.17 -0.65 -10.16
N THR A 193 6.10 -1.17 -9.36
CA THR A 193 5.77 -1.83 -8.09
C THR A 193 5.67 -0.90 -6.90
N VAL A 194 6.34 0.26 -6.90
CA VAL A 194 6.30 1.21 -5.77
C VAL A 194 6.24 2.65 -6.27
N ASN A 195 5.05 3.25 -6.18
CA ASN A 195 4.80 4.63 -6.61
C ASN A 195 5.18 5.68 -5.54
N ASN A 196 5.85 5.29 -4.46
CA ASN A 196 6.22 6.21 -3.39
C ASN A 196 7.73 6.18 -3.19
N TYR A 197 8.34 7.35 -3.08
CA TYR A 197 9.77 7.56 -2.92
C TYR A 197 10.02 8.39 -1.67
N LYS A 198 10.98 7.97 -0.84
CA LYS A 198 11.47 8.78 0.26
C LYS A 198 12.45 9.82 -0.30
N VAL A 199 12.36 11.05 0.18
CA VAL A 199 13.27 12.13 -0.22
C VAL A 199 14.47 12.16 0.71
N GLU A 200 15.66 12.09 0.13
CA GLU A 200 16.92 12.10 0.88
C GLU A 200 17.16 13.45 1.56
N PRO A 201 17.83 13.50 2.73
CA PRO A 201 18.04 14.73 3.50
C PRO A 201 18.53 15.93 2.69
N ALA A 202 19.41 15.71 1.71
CA ALA A 202 19.96 16.76 0.85
C ALA A 202 18.92 17.42 -0.09
N GLN A 203 17.79 16.77 -0.32
CA GLN A 203 16.72 17.21 -1.23
C GLN A 203 15.49 17.72 -0.46
N GLN A 204 15.48 17.64 0.86
CA GLN A 204 14.29 17.99 1.65
C GLN A 204 14.02 19.51 1.68
N THR A 205 14.97 20.33 1.26
CA THR A 205 14.86 21.80 1.16
C THR A 205 14.38 22.27 -0.22
N SER A 206 13.85 21.37 -1.06
CA SER A 206 13.35 21.76 -2.38
C SER A 206 12.20 22.78 -2.30
N GLN A 207 12.23 23.75 -3.19
CA GLN A 207 11.28 24.87 -3.27
C GLN A 207 10.32 24.74 -4.45
N LYS A 208 10.66 23.92 -5.44
CA LYS A 208 9.84 23.66 -6.62
C LYS A 208 9.87 22.19 -6.99
N TYR A 209 8.83 21.76 -7.71
CA TYR A 209 8.83 20.49 -8.39
C TYR A 209 8.14 20.57 -9.75
N THR A 210 8.51 19.67 -10.64
CA THR A 210 7.79 19.40 -11.88
C THR A 210 7.28 17.97 -11.84
N CYS A 211 6.08 17.75 -12.38
CA CYS A 211 5.50 16.43 -12.60
C CYS A 211 5.29 16.26 -14.11
N THR A 212 5.94 15.26 -14.71
CA THR A 212 5.79 14.96 -16.13
C THR A 212 5.24 13.55 -16.29
N CYS A 213 4.05 13.42 -16.87
CA CYS A 213 3.44 12.13 -17.15
C CYS A 213 3.46 11.86 -18.65
N ASN A 214 4.02 10.72 -19.05
CA ASN A 214 4.03 10.28 -20.44
C ASN A 214 2.93 9.22 -20.64
N PRO A 215 1.91 9.47 -21.48
CA PRO A 215 0.79 8.55 -21.67
C PRO A 215 1.19 7.14 -22.14
#